data_AF-A0A396ZZZ8-F1
#
_entry.id   AF-A0A396ZZZ8-F1
#
_cell.length_a   1.000
_cell.length_b   1.000
_cell.length_c   1.000
_cell.angle_alpha   90.00
_cell.angle_beta   90.00
_cell.angle_gamma   90.00
#
_symmetry.space_group_name_H-M   'P 1'
#
loop_
_entity.id
_entity.type
_entity.pdbx_description
1 polymer ?
#
loop_
_entity_poly.entity_id
_entity_poly.type
_entity_poly.pdbx_seq_one_letter_code
_entity_poly.pdbx_strand_id
1 'polypeptide(L)'
;MEKDAGGEASVAELQERLGTFNGQLETIQLLLTTDPDNEELVGIAADLKEVIKLTQGMVDHHLAPSSDSGGHAADATAAFPVGTYVEVLREGRWLPGIVEVITRVPGGGHTFNIHLLGLNVKQDVDLTSLRSIDTGSVPPLSEELIDLDGACLAKYYLDGKYYKAVIKSVTPYGVTVLFEGYGNTEEVPTAYLRPLETKAAAAVAAPKQDDTLIVIPANLAILPTDSEAERDRKRKRIRAIKSLNRHKAIDIERNTKQNDWTKFKAKASKKRVVGVISNPKKSSIFASPATVDGRVGVVGSDLKMTRFDDPRKKFKLVEQTEDDNPAQS
;
A
#
# COMPACT_ATOMS: atom_id res chain seq x y z
N MET A 1 43.65 -3.98 -30.79
CA MET A 1 43.49 -3.32 -29.48
C MET A 1 42.28 -2.42 -29.59
N GLU A 2 41.11 -3.00 -29.32
CA GLU A 2 39.90 -2.26 -28.93
C GLU A 2 40.16 -1.47 -27.66
N LYS A 3 39.57 -0.27 -27.55
CA LYS A 3 39.07 0.28 -26.29
C LYS A 3 38.01 1.36 -26.55
N ASP A 4 36.78 0.93 -26.31
CA ASP A 4 35.56 1.63 -25.91
C ASP A 4 35.17 2.95 -26.58
N ALA A 5 34.25 2.80 -27.55
CA ALA A 5 33.28 3.80 -27.95
C ALA A 5 32.02 3.63 -27.08
N GLY A 6 31.87 4.45 -26.05
CA GLY A 6 30.65 4.62 -25.26
C GLY A 6 30.41 6.11 -25.08
N GLY A 7 29.66 6.72 -26.01
CA GLY A 7 29.46 8.16 -26.07
C GLY A 7 28.58 8.68 -24.93
N GLU A 8 29.21 9.21 -23.89
CA GLU A 8 28.56 10.17 -23.00
C GLU A 8 28.51 11.52 -23.74
N ALA A 9 27.33 11.89 -24.23
CA ALA A 9 27.10 13.25 -24.74
C ALA A 9 27.43 14.25 -23.62
N SER A 10 28.28 15.24 -23.92
CA SER A 10 28.69 16.25 -22.94
C SER A 10 27.46 17.01 -22.43
N VAL A 11 27.46 17.43 -21.16
CA VAL A 11 26.37 18.22 -20.55
C VAL A 11 25.98 19.42 -21.42
N ALA A 12 26.97 20.07 -22.05
CA ALA A 12 26.75 21.20 -22.94
C ALA A 12 25.91 20.82 -24.18
N GLU A 13 26.16 19.64 -24.75
CA GLU A 13 25.41 19.12 -25.89
C GLU A 13 23.97 18.75 -25.50
N LEU A 14 23.78 18.16 -24.31
CA LEU A 14 22.46 17.84 -23.77
C LEU A 14 21.65 19.11 -23.47
N GLN A 15 22.28 20.17 -22.97
CA GLN A 15 21.65 21.48 -22.74
C GLN A 15 21.25 22.17 -24.05
N GLU A 16 22.09 22.13 -25.07
CA GLU A 16 21.77 22.65 -26.41
C GLU A 16 20.58 21.90 -27.01
N ARG A 17 20.59 20.57 -26.90
CA ARG A 17 19.50 19.71 -27.37
C ARG A 17 18.18 19.98 -26.66
N LEU A 18 18.20 20.21 -25.34
CA LEU A 18 17.02 20.66 -24.58
C LEU A 18 16.46 21.99 -25.09
N GLY A 19 17.34 22.95 -25.44
CA GLY A 19 16.93 24.19 -26.07
C GLY A 19 16.16 23.96 -27.38
N THR A 20 16.68 23.09 -28.25
CA THR A 20 16.00 22.75 -29.52
C THR A 20 14.66 22.05 -29.32
N PHE A 21 14.58 21.10 -28.38
CA PHE A 21 13.33 20.39 -28.07
C PHE A 21 12.25 21.32 -27.48
N ASN A 22 12.64 22.26 -26.62
CA ASN A 22 11.71 23.26 -26.08
C ASN A 22 11.15 24.16 -27.21
N GLY A 23 11.99 24.62 -28.13
CA GLY A 23 11.52 25.42 -29.27
C GLY A 23 10.58 24.64 -30.22
N GLN A 24 10.85 23.35 -30.44
CA GLN A 24 9.95 22.47 -31.20
C GLN A 24 8.60 22.30 -30.49
N LEU A 25 8.62 22.16 -29.16
CA LEU A 25 7.40 22.03 -28.36
C LEU A 25 6.54 23.29 -28.42
N GLU A 26 7.15 24.48 -28.32
CA GLU A 26 6.45 25.76 -28.47
C GLU A 26 5.80 25.89 -29.85
N THR A 27 6.52 25.50 -30.91
CA THR A 27 6.00 25.52 -32.29
C THR A 27 4.78 24.61 -32.45
N ILE A 28 4.84 23.39 -31.89
CA ILE A 28 3.73 22.43 -31.93
C ILE A 28 2.55 22.94 -31.10
N GLN A 29 2.79 23.53 -29.93
CA GLN A 29 1.74 24.13 -29.10
C GLN A 29 1.03 25.29 -29.80
N LEU A 30 1.77 26.10 -30.58
CA LEU A 30 1.19 27.16 -31.40
C LEU A 30 0.30 26.59 -32.53
N LEU A 31 0.72 25.49 -33.16
CA LEU A 31 -0.10 24.81 -34.16
C LEU A 31 -1.36 24.21 -33.53
N LEU A 32 -1.26 23.63 -32.32
CA LEU A 32 -2.39 23.13 -31.54
C LEU A 32 -3.34 24.25 -31.07
N THR A 33 -2.87 25.48 -30.88
CA THR A 33 -3.79 26.61 -30.63
C THR A 33 -4.60 27.00 -31.86
N THR A 34 -4.11 26.69 -33.06
CA THR A 34 -4.82 26.97 -34.33
C THR A 34 -5.72 25.80 -34.75
N ASP A 35 -5.28 24.57 -34.48
CA ASP A 35 -6.01 23.33 -34.77
C ASP A 35 -5.91 22.35 -33.57
N PRO A 36 -6.81 22.50 -32.58
CA PRO A 36 -6.75 21.74 -31.33
C PRO A 36 -7.19 20.28 -31.46
N ASP A 37 -7.87 19.90 -32.55
CA ASP A 37 -8.41 18.55 -32.75
C ASP A 37 -7.44 17.64 -33.51
N ASN A 38 -6.24 18.12 -33.83
CA ASN A 38 -5.21 17.35 -34.53
C ASN A 38 -4.51 16.36 -33.59
N GLU A 39 -5.03 15.13 -33.54
CA GLU A 39 -4.54 14.03 -32.69
C GLU A 39 -3.04 13.73 -32.89
N GLU A 40 -2.51 13.90 -34.10
CA GLU A 40 -1.09 13.68 -34.42
C GLU A 40 -0.20 14.71 -33.71
N LEU A 41 -0.58 15.99 -33.74
CA LEU A 41 0.17 17.06 -33.04
C LEU A 41 0.08 16.92 -31.52
N VAL A 42 -1.05 16.44 -30.99
CA VAL A 42 -1.22 16.14 -29.57
C VAL A 42 -0.29 15.00 -29.13
N GLY A 43 -0.20 13.93 -29.94
CA GLY A 43 0.71 12.82 -29.71
C GLY A 43 2.18 13.26 -29.70
N ILE A 44 2.61 13.97 -30.75
CA ILE A 44 4.00 14.46 -30.86
C ILE A 44 4.34 15.42 -29.70
N ALA A 45 3.41 16.27 -29.28
CA ALA A 45 3.61 17.16 -28.13
C ALA A 45 3.79 16.38 -26.81
N ALA A 46 3.09 15.26 -26.63
CA ALA A 46 3.25 14.40 -25.46
C ALA A 46 4.61 13.70 -25.47
N ASP A 47 4.97 13.07 -26.59
CA ASP A 47 6.26 12.37 -26.76
C ASP A 47 7.44 13.33 -26.56
N LEU A 48 7.36 14.54 -27.12
CA LEU A 48 8.42 15.54 -27.00
C LEU A 48 8.60 16.03 -25.56
N LYS A 49 7.51 16.16 -24.78
CA LYS A 49 7.58 16.45 -23.34
C LYS A 49 8.28 15.34 -22.56
N GLU A 50 8.05 14.08 -22.92
CA GLU A 50 8.75 12.95 -22.28
C GLU A 50 10.24 12.95 -22.61
N VAL A 51 10.61 13.23 -23.88
CA VAL A 51 12.01 13.34 -24.29
C VAL A 51 12.73 14.46 -23.55
N ILE A 52 12.09 15.63 -23.40
CA ILE A 52 12.62 16.75 -22.61
C ILE A 52 12.84 16.33 -21.16
N LYS A 53 11.87 15.66 -20.54
CA LYS A 53 11.97 15.18 -19.16
C LYS A 53 13.12 14.20 -18.97
N LEU A 54 13.29 13.24 -19.88
CA LEU A 54 14.37 12.26 -19.81
C LEU A 54 15.74 12.91 -20.01
N THR A 55 15.85 13.84 -20.96
CA THR A 55 17.10 14.56 -21.24
C THR A 55 17.48 15.48 -20.08
N GLN A 56 16.50 16.15 -19.45
CA GLN A 56 16.71 16.92 -18.23
C GLN A 56 17.22 16.03 -17.09
N GLY A 57 16.65 14.84 -16.91
CA GLY A 57 17.13 13.88 -15.91
C GLY A 57 18.57 13.40 -16.15
N MET A 58 19.00 13.25 -17.40
CA MET A 58 20.39 12.92 -17.75
C MET A 58 21.34 14.09 -17.43
N VAL A 59 20.91 15.33 -17.70
CA VAL A 59 21.65 16.55 -17.35
C VAL A 59 21.79 16.68 -15.83
N ASP A 60 20.71 16.47 -15.09
CA ASP A 60 20.71 16.53 -13.62
C ASP A 60 21.63 15.45 -13.02
N HIS A 61 21.66 14.25 -13.61
CA HIS A 61 22.56 13.17 -13.19
C HIS A 61 24.03 13.47 -13.48
N HIS A 62 24.33 14.23 -14.55
CA HIS A 62 25.71 14.61 -14.90
C HIS A 62 26.17 15.89 -14.17
N LEU A 63 25.22 16.74 -13.74
CA LEU A 63 25.48 17.89 -12.87
C LEU A 63 25.55 17.50 -11.38
N ALA A 64 24.91 16.40 -10.99
CA ALA A 64 25.09 15.80 -9.68
C ALA A 64 26.49 15.16 -9.60
N PRO A 65 27.31 15.49 -8.59
CA PRO A 65 28.63 14.90 -8.47
C PRO A 65 28.49 13.40 -8.26
N SER A 66 29.15 12.63 -9.13
CA SER A 66 29.29 11.19 -8.99
C SER A 66 29.82 10.88 -7.61
N SER A 67 29.07 10.08 -6.85
CA SER A 67 29.51 9.51 -5.59
C SER A 67 30.64 8.52 -5.86
N ASP A 68 31.87 9.03 -5.97
CA ASP A 68 33.06 8.22 -5.88
C ASP A 68 33.85 8.51 -4.60
N SER A 69 34.26 7.41 -4.01
CA SER A 69 35.00 7.23 -2.77
C SER A 69 36.29 8.05 -2.71
N GLY A 70 36.27 9.15 -1.94
CA GLY A 70 37.48 9.91 -1.62
C GLY A 70 37.25 10.86 -0.45
N GLY A 71 37.63 10.43 0.75
CA GLY A 71 37.44 11.16 2.00
C GLY A 71 37.94 12.61 1.96
N HIS A 72 37.02 13.53 1.77
CA HIS A 72 37.11 14.93 2.16
C HIS A 72 35.81 15.23 2.89
N ALA A 73 35.91 15.86 4.06
CA ALA A 73 34.80 16.16 4.95
C ALA A 73 33.59 16.65 4.15
N ALA A 74 32.54 15.82 4.09
CA ALA A 74 31.28 16.17 3.44
C ALA A 74 30.84 17.52 4.02
N ASP A 75 30.56 18.47 3.14
CA ASP A 75 30.07 19.79 3.51
C ASP A 75 28.87 19.58 4.45
N ALA A 76 29.03 19.87 5.74
CA ALA A 76 28.08 19.42 6.75
C ALA A 76 26.70 20.09 6.54
N THR A 77 26.69 21.22 5.84
CA THR A 77 25.54 21.91 5.25
C THR A 77 24.73 21.07 4.27
N ALA A 78 25.35 20.14 3.53
CA ALA A 78 24.66 19.25 2.61
C ALA A 78 23.97 18.08 3.32
N ALA A 79 24.50 17.63 4.46
CA ALA A 79 23.93 16.50 5.20
C ALA A 79 22.63 16.87 5.93
N PHE A 80 22.59 18.05 6.56
CA PHE A 80 21.42 18.52 7.31
C PHE A 80 21.19 20.02 7.02
N PRO A 81 20.45 20.36 5.95
CA PRO A 81 20.14 21.75 5.65
C PRO A 81 19.19 22.36 6.70
N VAL A 82 19.20 23.68 6.82
CA VAL A 82 18.28 24.43 7.69
C VAL A 82 16.83 24.05 7.39
N GLY A 83 16.04 23.84 8.44
CA GLY A 83 14.66 23.36 8.37
C GLY A 83 14.53 21.83 8.38
N THR A 84 15.63 21.08 8.37
CA THR A 84 15.58 19.61 8.42
C THR A 84 15.35 19.13 9.85
N TYR A 85 14.46 18.16 10.00
CA TYR A 85 14.25 17.47 11.26
C TYR A 85 15.35 16.43 11.51
N VAL A 86 15.95 16.50 12.70
CA VAL A 86 17.07 15.67 13.12
C VAL A 86 16.86 15.15 14.54
N GLU A 87 17.60 14.13 14.91
CA GLU A 87 17.74 13.68 16.28
C GLU A 87 19.10 14.11 16.84
N VAL A 88 19.10 14.68 18.05
CA VAL A 88 20.28 15.20 18.74
C VAL A 88 20.64 14.32 19.92
N LEU A 89 21.90 13.92 20.03
CA LEU A 89 22.39 13.15 21.18
C LEU A 89 22.61 14.07 22.39
N ARG A 90 21.82 13.86 23.45
CA ARG A 90 21.92 14.57 24.72
C ARG A 90 21.74 13.60 25.88
N GLU A 91 22.66 13.64 26.84
CA GLU A 91 22.62 12.78 28.05
C GLU A 91 22.46 11.28 27.73
N GLY A 92 23.03 10.83 26.61
CA GLY A 92 22.93 9.43 26.13
C GLY A 92 21.62 9.09 25.43
N ARG A 93 20.83 10.10 25.04
CA ARG A 93 19.50 9.93 24.44
C ARG A 93 19.34 10.78 23.20
N TRP A 94 18.56 10.29 22.24
CA TRP A 94 18.29 10.99 21.00
C TRP A 94 16.98 11.77 21.14
N LEU A 95 17.06 13.10 21.05
CA LEU A 95 15.92 14.00 21.15
C LEU A 95 15.59 14.59 19.78
N PRO A 96 14.31 14.68 19.40
CA PRO A 96 13.92 15.30 18.14
C PRO A 96 14.18 16.82 18.18
N GLY A 97 14.60 17.37 17.05
CA GLY A 97 14.80 18.81 16.88
C GLY A 97 14.81 19.20 15.41
N ILE A 98 14.86 20.51 15.16
CA ILE A 98 14.95 21.08 13.82
C ILE A 98 16.18 21.98 13.71
N VAL A 99 16.90 21.86 12.59
CA VAL A 99 18.08 22.69 12.30
C VAL A 99 17.60 24.12 12.04
N GLU A 100 17.93 25.06 12.92
CA GLU A 100 17.51 26.46 12.79
C GLU A 100 18.60 27.30 12.11
N VAL A 101 19.86 27.15 12.53
CA VAL A 101 20.99 27.92 12.00
C VAL A 101 22.21 27.02 11.88
N ILE A 102 22.95 27.16 10.78
CA ILE A 102 24.25 26.50 10.60
C ILE A 102 25.31 27.59 10.58
N THR A 103 26.22 27.54 11.55
CA THR A 103 27.32 28.51 11.68
C THR A 103 28.63 27.84 11.33
N ARG A 104 29.40 28.43 10.42
CA ARG A 104 30.74 27.94 10.07
C ARG A 104 31.75 28.47 11.09
N VAL A 105 32.47 27.56 11.74
CA VAL A 105 33.48 27.91 12.74
C VAL A 105 34.80 28.28 12.05
N PRO A 106 35.48 29.36 12.47
CA PRO A 106 36.84 29.66 12.03
C PRO A 106 37.78 28.53 12.45
N GLY A 107 38.18 27.68 11.51
CA GLY A 107 38.94 26.45 11.79
C GLY A 107 38.47 25.21 11.02
N GLY A 108 37.39 25.30 10.25
CA GLY A 108 37.00 24.24 9.30
C GLY A 108 35.96 23.25 9.82
N GLY A 109 34.96 23.74 10.57
CA GLY A 109 33.81 22.94 11.02
C GLY A 109 32.50 23.72 10.97
N HIS A 110 31.40 23.03 11.27
CA HIS A 110 30.07 23.61 11.37
C HIS A 110 29.48 23.32 12.74
N THR A 111 28.87 24.34 13.35
CA THR A 111 28.02 24.20 14.53
C THR A 111 26.58 24.41 14.11
N PHE A 112 25.72 23.49 14.49
CA PHE A 112 24.30 23.48 14.19
C PHE A 112 23.54 23.97 15.41
N ASN A 113 22.85 25.09 15.29
CA ASN A 113 21.88 25.52 16.27
C ASN A 113 20.58 24.75 16.02
N ILE A 114 20.23 23.88 16.96
CA ILE A 114 19.04 23.02 16.88
C ILE A 114 18.00 23.51 17.86
N HIS A 115 16.78 23.72 17.39
CA HIS A 115 15.62 23.87 18.27
C HIS A 115 15.12 22.49 18.68
N LEU A 116 15.30 22.12 19.96
CA LEU A 116 14.86 20.83 20.49
C LEU A 116 13.36 20.84 20.77
N LEU A 117 12.66 19.91 20.13
CA LEU A 117 11.22 19.74 20.28
C LEU A 117 10.91 19.06 21.62
N GLY A 118 9.80 19.45 22.24
CA GLY A 118 9.36 18.97 23.55
C GLY A 118 10.04 19.65 24.75
N LEU A 119 11.27 20.16 24.59
CA LEU A 119 11.96 20.98 25.59
C LEU A 119 11.87 22.48 25.29
N ASN A 120 11.66 22.85 24.02
CA ASN A 120 11.59 24.24 23.54
C ASN A 120 12.86 25.04 23.88
N VAL A 121 14.02 24.37 23.82
CA VAL A 121 15.35 24.94 24.07
C VAL A 121 16.18 24.85 22.80
N LYS A 122 16.96 25.90 22.53
CA LYS A 122 17.94 25.90 21.44
C LYS A 122 19.28 25.39 21.95
N GLN A 123 19.96 24.57 21.16
CA GLN A 123 21.26 23.99 21.51
C GLN A 123 22.20 24.01 20.32
N ASP A 124 23.42 24.48 20.55
CA ASP A 124 24.51 24.33 19.58
C ASP A 124 25.13 22.94 19.70
N VAL A 125 25.18 22.23 18.59
CA VAL A 125 25.79 20.89 18.50
C VAL A 125 26.66 20.76 17.26
N ASP A 126 27.57 19.79 17.31
CA ASP A 126 28.41 19.42 16.17
C ASP A 126 27.75 18.31 15.34
N LEU A 127 28.32 18.00 14.18
CA LEU A 127 27.80 16.97 13.29
C LEU A 127 27.80 15.56 13.94
N THR A 128 28.71 15.30 14.89
CA THR A 128 28.80 13.97 15.54
C THR A 128 27.64 13.70 16.49
N SER A 129 26.99 14.76 16.98
CA SER A 129 25.83 14.68 17.86
C SER A 129 24.50 14.66 17.11
N LEU A 130 24.51 14.62 15.77
CA LEU A 130 23.33 14.66 14.91
C LEU A 130 23.11 13.35 14.15
N ARG A 131 21.83 13.00 13.94
CA ARG A 131 21.42 11.97 12.98
C ARG A 131 20.07 12.31 12.34
N SER A 132 19.77 11.66 11.23
CA SER A 132 18.45 11.74 10.60
C SER A 132 17.37 11.07 11.47
N ILE A 133 16.14 11.56 11.34
CA ILE A 133 14.99 10.87 11.93
C ILE A 133 14.70 9.59 11.16
N ASP A 134 14.67 8.46 11.87
CA ASP A 134 14.17 7.20 11.33
C ASP A 134 12.63 7.16 11.42
N THR A 135 11.96 7.49 10.32
CA THR A 135 10.51 7.39 10.16
C THR A 135 10.02 5.96 9.86
N GLY A 136 10.94 5.01 9.65
CA GLY A 136 10.59 3.69 9.14
C GLY A 136 9.90 3.77 7.77
N SER A 137 9.04 2.78 7.45
CA SER A 137 8.34 2.73 6.15
C SER A 137 7.01 3.48 6.10
N VAL A 138 6.63 4.19 7.17
CA VAL A 138 5.32 4.85 7.26
C VAL A 138 5.49 6.33 6.89
N PRO A 139 4.74 6.83 5.89
CA PRO A 139 4.84 8.23 5.52
C PRO A 139 4.41 9.13 6.70
N PRO A 140 5.10 10.27 6.90
CA PRO A 140 4.72 11.24 7.91
C PRO A 140 3.31 11.78 7.64
N LEU A 141 2.59 12.15 8.70
CA LEU A 141 1.33 12.88 8.56
C LEU A 141 1.61 14.24 7.91
N SER A 142 0.94 14.52 6.80
CA SER A 142 0.98 15.83 6.15
C SER A 142 0.33 16.88 7.04
N GLU A 143 1.01 18.02 7.23
CA GLU A 143 0.55 19.13 8.09
C GLU A 143 -0.87 19.61 7.72
N GLU A 144 -1.24 19.58 6.43
CA GLU A 144 -2.55 19.99 5.94
C GLU A 144 -3.71 19.08 6.36
N LEU A 145 -3.43 17.82 6.70
CA LEU A 145 -4.43 16.84 7.15
C LEU A 145 -4.42 16.68 8.68
N ILE A 146 -3.83 17.63 9.41
CA ILE A 146 -3.84 17.63 10.86
C ILE A 146 -5.16 18.20 11.38
N ASP A 147 -6.02 17.31 11.85
CA ASP A 147 -7.22 17.67 12.59
C ASP A 147 -6.87 18.08 14.02
N LEU A 148 -7.10 19.35 14.37
CA LEU A 148 -7.01 19.81 15.76
C LEU A 148 -7.99 19.05 16.65
N ASP A 149 -7.57 18.70 17.86
CA ASP A 149 -8.23 17.76 18.77
C ASP A 149 -8.45 16.34 18.19
N GLY A 150 -7.84 16.04 17.04
CA GLY A 150 -7.82 14.72 16.44
C GLY A 150 -6.97 13.72 17.24
N ALA A 151 -7.45 12.48 17.33
CA ALA A 151 -6.70 11.39 17.94
C ALA A 151 -5.64 10.86 16.97
N CYS A 152 -4.40 10.74 17.43
CA CYS A 152 -3.26 10.23 16.67
C CYS A 152 -2.44 9.25 17.52
N LEU A 153 -1.46 8.60 16.89
CA LEU A 153 -0.37 7.91 17.57
C LEU A 153 0.88 8.78 17.46
N ALA A 154 1.48 9.16 18.58
CA ALA A 154 2.71 9.96 18.61
C ALA A 154 3.86 9.16 19.22
N LYS A 155 5.06 9.24 18.63
CA LYS A 155 6.28 8.65 19.17
C LYS A 155 6.78 9.48 20.34
N TYR A 156 6.95 8.85 21.51
CA TYR A 156 7.46 9.48 22.71
C TYR A 156 9.00 9.44 22.72
N TYR A 157 9.66 10.57 22.97
CA TYR A 157 11.13 10.66 22.91
C TYR A 157 11.85 9.79 23.95
N LEU A 158 11.21 9.51 25.08
CA LEU A 158 11.84 8.83 26.21
C LEU A 158 12.19 7.38 25.87
N ASP A 159 11.26 6.66 25.24
CA ASP A 159 11.39 5.23 24.96
C ASP A 159 11.21 4.89 23.47
N GLY A 160 10.97 5.89 22.62
CA GLY A 160 10.82 5.75 21.19
C GLY A 160 9.56 4.99 20.77
N LYS A 161 8.58 4.80 21.66
CA LYS A 161 7.35 4.05 21.37
C LYS A 161 6.20 4.99 21.01
N TYR A 162 5.27 4.45 20.23
CA TYR A 162 4.06 5.17 19.84
C TYR A 162 2.98 5.01 20.91
N TYR A 163 2.43 6.14 21.34
CA TYR A 163 1.34 6.21 22.31
C TYR A 163 0.16 6.99 21.73
N LYS A 164 -1.03 6.71 22.24
CA LYS A 164 -2.25 7.46 21.89
C LYS A 164 -2.13 8.88 22.41
N ALA A 165 -2.29 9.84 21.50
CA ALA A 165 -2.23 11.25 21.81
C ALA A 165 -3.34 12.02 21.07
N VAL A 166 -3.62 13.22 21.54
CA VAL A 166 -4.58 14.15 20.93
C VAL A 166 -3.83 15.40 20.49
N ILE A 167 -4.03 15.80 19.23
CA ILE A 167 -3.38 16.99 18.68
C ILE A 167 -4.01 18.23 19.31
N LYS A 168 -3.20 19.14 19.86
CA LYS A 168 -3.68 20.36 20.53
C LYS A 168 -3.47 21.61 19.71
N SER A 169 -2.27 21.78 19.18
CA SER A 169 -1.92 22.93 18.36
C SER A 169 -0.81 22.57 17.39
N VAL A 170 -0.80 23.24 16.24
CA VAL A 170 0.32 23.21 15.31
C VAL A 170 1.21 24.40 15.64
N THR A 171 2.51 24.15 15.76
CA THR A 171 3.55 25.16 16.00
C THR A 171 4.38 25.36 14.73
N PRO A 172 5.19 26.44 14.62
CA PRO A 172 6.05 26.62 13.45
C PRO A 172 7.10 25.51 13.24
N TYR A 173 7.41 24.75 14.29
CA TYR A 173 8.45 23.72 14.29
C TYR A 173 7.91 22.30 14.41
N GLY A 174 6.59 22.11 14.53
CA GLY A 174 6.01 20.79 14.75
C GLY A 174 4.57 20.84 15.24
N VAL A 175 4.22 19.87 16.08
CA VAL A 175 2.85 19.69 16.55
C VAL A 175 2.85 19.38 18.04
N THR A 176 2.08 20.16 18.79
CA THR A 176 1.83 19.91 20.21
C THR A 176 0.77 18.83 20.37
N VAL A 177 1.12 17.74 21.04
CA VAL A 177 0.23 16.61 21.32
C VAL A 177 0.10 16.36 22.82
N LEU A 178 -1.09 15.96 23.25
CA LEU A 178 -1.39 15.54 24.62
C LEU A 178 -1.46 14.02 24.67
N PHE A 179 -0.56 13.36 25.39
CA PHE A 179 -0.59 11.91 25.56
C PHE A 179 -1.67 11.50 26.56
N GLU A 180 -2.68 10.75 26.12
CA GLU A 180 -3.85 10.44 26.95
C GLU A 180 -3.53 9.54 28.16
N GLY A 181 -2.53 8.67 28.05
CA GLY A 181 -2.18 7.73 29.12
C GLY A 181 -1.43 8.37 30.29
N TYR A 182 -0.76 9.48 30.05
CA TYR A 182 0.17 10.10 31.00
C TYR A 182 -0.20 11.55 31.32
N GLY A 183 -1.02 12.21 30.50
CA GLY A 183 -1.46 13.59 30.68
C GLY A 183 -0.38 14.64 30.39
N ASN A 184 0.79 14.22 29.89
CA ASN A 184 1.84 15.15 29.48
C ASN A 184 1.56 15.68 28.07
N THR A 185 1.86 16.96 27.89
CA THR A 185 1.85 17.63 26.59
C THR A 185 3.28 17.76 26.09
N GLU A 186 3.50 17.46 24.82
CA GLU A 186 4.82 17.53 24.20
C GLU A 186 4.72 18.01 22.76
N GLU A 187 5.75 18.71 22.29
CA GLU A 187 5.88 19.11 20.90
C GLU A 187 6.73 18.08 20.14
N VAL A 188 6.18 17.52 19.07
CA VAL A 188 6.81 16.46 18.29
C VAL A 188 6.81 16.80 16.79
N PRO A 189 7.80 16.30 16.01
CA PRO A 189 7.75 16.38 14.56
C PRO A 189 6.54 15.66 13.98
N THR A 190 6.07 16.08 12.81
CA THR A 190 5.05 15.35 12.03
C THR A 190 5.49 13.93 11.65
N ALA A 191 6.80 13.73 11.48
CA ALA A 191 7.46 12.43 11.32
C ALA A 191 7.20 11.44 12.47
N TYR A 192 6.89 11.94 13.67
CA TYR A 192 6.58 11.13 14.84
C TYR A 192 5.08 10.86 15.00
N LEU A 193 4.24 11.46 14.17
CA LEU A 193 2.81 11.26 14.18
C LEU A 193 2.42 10.16 13.20
N ARG A 194 1.46 9.32 13.61
CA ARG A 194 0.78 8.37 12.74
C ARG A 194 -0.73 8.53 12.89
N PRO A 195 -1.51 8.33 11.80
CA PRO A 195 -2.96 8.34 11.89
C PRO A 195 -3.42 7.28 12.88
N LEU A 196 -4.32 7.65 13.80
CA LEU A 196 -5.04 6.64 14.57
C LEU A 196 -6.11 6.08 13.65
N GLU A 197 -6.03 4.78 13.33
CA GLU A 197 -7.10 4.09 12.64
C GLU A 197 -8.37 4.13 13.49
N THR A 198 -9.16 5.19 13.34
CA THR A 198 -10.56 5.16 13.73
C THR A 198 -11.22 4.10 12.86
N LYS A 199 -12.20 3.36 13.41
CA LYS A 199 -12.96 2.34 12.66
C LYS A 199 -13.52 2.83 11.31
N ALA A 200 -13.57 4.16 11.10
CA ALA A 200 -13.86 4.82 9.83
C ALA A 200 -12.70 4.72 8.82
N ALA A 201 -11.43 4.95 9.20
CA ALA A 201 -10.27 4.85 8.31
C ALA A 201 -9.80 3.40 8.05
N ALA A 202 -9.89 2.51 9.05
CA ALA A 202 -9.70 1.07 8.85
C ALA A 202 -10.81 0.43 7.98
N ALA A 203 -11.86 1.19 7.64
CA ALA A 203 -12.84 0.79 6.64
C ALA A 203 -12.39 1.02 5.20
N VAL A 204 -11.42 1.90 4.98
CA VAL A 204 -11.02 2.36 3.65
C VAL A 204 -9.71 1.69 3.20
N ALA A 205 -8.90 1.15 4.11
CA ALA A 205 -7.61 0.50 3.80
C ALA A 205 -7.59 -1.03 3.95
N ALA A 206 -8.72 -1.65 4.30
CA ALA A 206 -8.96 -3.08 4.04
C ALA A 206 -10.01 -3.14 2.93
N PRO A 207 -9.92 -4.06 1.94
CA PRO A 207 -11.06 -4.34 1.08
C PRO A 207 -12.14 -4.99 1.97
N LYS A 208 -12.92 -4.17 2.65
CA LYS A 208 -14.19 -4.58 3.22
C LYS A 208 -15.04 -4.96 2.02
N GLN A 209 -15.26 -6.26 1.85
CA GLN A 209 -16.33 -6.74 0.99
C GLN A 209 -17.61 -6.07 1.51
N ASP A 210 -18.18 -5.17 0.71
CA ASP A 210 -19.48 -4.59 0.96
C ASP A 210 -20.52 -5.73 0.94
N ASP A 211 -20.83 -6.25 2.12
CA ASP A 211 -21.83 -7.31 2.36
C ASP A 211 -23.28 -6.82 2.16
N THR A 212 -23.49 -5.69 1.48
CA THR A 212 -24.82 -5.17 1.14
C THR A 212 -25.21 -5.55 -0.28
N LEU A 213 -26.36 -6.19 -0.43
CA LEU A 213 -26.98 -6.53 -1.72
C LEU A 213 -27.19 -5.28 -2.58
N ILE A 214 -26.97 -5.38 -3.89
CA ILE A 214 -27.16 -4.26 -4.83
C ILE A 214 -28.67 -3.98 -4.96
N VAL A 215 -29.14 -2.84 -4.44
CA VAL A 215 -30.53 -2.40 -4.60
C VAL A 215 -30.80 -2.14 -6.10
N ILE A 216 -31.86 -2.72 -6.66
CA ILE A 216 -32.21 -2.54 -8.07
C ILE A 216 -32.61 -1.06 -8.28
N PRO A 217 -31.90 -0.28 -9.11
CA PRO A 217 -32.19 1.14 -9.30
C PRO A 217 -33.56 1.38 -9.93
N ALA A 218 -34.31 2.36 -9.44
CA ALA A 218 -35.64 2.72 -9.94
C ALA A 218 -35.66 3.14 -11.43
N ASN A 219 -34.54 3.63 -11.97
CA ASN A 219 -34.38 4.03 -13.39
C ASN A 219 -34.35 2.84 -14.38
N LEU A 220 -34.34 1.60 -13.87
CA LEU A 220 -34.47 0.38 -14.68
C LEU A 220 -35.89 -0.17 -14.69
N ALA A 221 -36.86 0.49 -14.05
CA ALA A 221 -38.26 0.09 -14.10
C ALA A 221 -38.79 0.12 -15.54
N ILE A 222 -39.56 -0.91 -15.91
CA ILE A 222 -40.17 -1.04 -17.23
C ILE A 222 -41.42 -0.15 -17.22
N LEU A 223 -41.38 0.97 -17.93
CA LEU A 223 -42.57 1.78 -18.15
C LEU A 223 -43.38 1.21 -19.33
N PRO A 224 -44.72 1.33 -19.32
CA PRO A 224 -45.57 0.88 -20.42
C PRO A 224 -45.33 1.61 -21.76
N THR A 225 -44.60 2.73 -21.74
CA THR A 225 -44.30 3.62 -22.87
C THR A 225 -43.01 3.29 -23.64
N ASP A 226 -42.16 2.37 -23.15
CA ASP A 226 -40.84 2.07 -23.74
C ASP A 226 -40.91 1.06 -24.91
N SER A 227 -40.06 1.25 -25.93
CA SER A 227 -39.89 0.34 -27.08
C SER A 227 -39.43 -1.06 -26.67
N GLU A 228 -39.84 -2.11 -27.41
CA GLU A 228 -39.59 -3.53 -27.06
C GLU A 228 -38.08 -3.83 -26.88
N ALA A 229 -37.23 -3.21 -27.69
CA ALA A 229 -35.78 -3.32 -27.59
C ALA A 229 -35.20 -2.73 -26.29
N GLU A 230 -35.80 -1.67 -25.75
CA GLU A 230 -35.36 -1.02 -24.51
C GLU A 230 -35.86 -1.79 -23.28
N ARG A 231 -37.09 -2.33 -23.36
CA ARG A 231 -37.65 -3.21 -22.32
C ARG A 231 -36.80 -4.47 -22.14
N ASP A 232 -36.26 -5.02 -23.23
CA ASP A 232 -35.37 -6.19 -23.15
C ASP A 232 -33.99 -5.87 -22.60
N ARG A 233 -33.41 -4.71 -22.93
CA ARG A 233 -32.17 -4.21 -22.31
C ARG A 233 -32.35 -4.05 -20.79
N LYS A 234 -33.46 -3.43 -20.35
CA LYS A 234 -33.80 -3.28 -18.93
C LYS A 234 -34.02 -4.64 -18.24
N ARG A 235 -34.77 -5.56 -18.86
CA ARG A 235 -34.99 -6.93 -18.35
C ARG A 235 -33.68 -7.72 -18.18
N LYS A 236 -32.76 -7.63 -19.14
CA LYS A 236 -31.45 -8.30 -19.10
C LYS A 236 -30.57 -7.75 -17.98
N ARG A 237 -30.55 -6.42 -17.82
CA ARG A 237 -29.81 -5.75 -16.74
C ARG A 237 -30.36 -6.11 -15.35
N ILE A 238 -31.69 -6.15 -15.18
CA ILE A 238 -32.33 -6.58 -13.93
C ILE A 238 -32.01 -8.05 -13.59
N ARG A 239 -32.05 -8.96 -14.58
CA ARG A 239 -31.68 -10.36 -14.37
C ARG A 239 -30.21 -10.52 -13.95
N ALA A 240 -29.31 -9.76 -14.57
CA ALA A 240 -27.90 -9.75 -14.20
C ALA A 240 -27.69 -9.27 -12.75
N ILE A 241 -28.34 -8.17 -12.35
CA ILE A 241 -28.28 -7.64 -10.99
C ILE A 241 -28.85 -8.65 -9.97
N LYS A 242 -30.01 -9.26 -10.25
CA LYS A 242 -30.59 -10.30 -9.38
C LYS A 242 -29.67 -11.52 -9.26
N SER A 243 -29.03 -11.94 -10.35
CA SER A 243 -28.09 -13.07 -10.33
C SER A 243 -26.85 -12.74 -9.50
N LEU A 244 -26.30 -11.53 -9.66
CA LEU A 244 -25.16 -11.05 -8.90
C LEU A 244 -25.47 -10.99 -7.40
N ASN A 245 -26.67 -10.52 -7.02
CA ASN A 245 -27.12 -10.52 -5.63
C ASN A 245 -27.26 -11.92 -5.02
N ARG A 246 -27.72 -12.91 -5.80
CA ARG A 246 -27.76 -14.30 -5.33
C ARG A 246 -26.37 -14.85 -5.02
N HIS A 247 -25.38 -14.56 -5.87
CA HIS A 247 -23.99 -14.97 -5.61
C HIS A 247 -23.42 -14.29 -4.37
N LYS A 248 -23.60 -12.96 -4.25
CA LYS A 248 -23.15 -12.21 -3.07
C LYS A 248 -23.76 -12.75 -1.77
N ALA A 249 -25.04 -13.11 -1.75
CA ALA A 249 -25.68 -13.68 -0.56
C ALA A 249 -25.04 -15.02 -0.11
N ILE A 250 -24.67 -15.88 -1.07
CA ILE A 250 -24.01 -17.16 -0.79
C ILE A 250 -22.62 -16.94 -0.21
N ASP A 251 -21.86 -15.99 -0.77
CA ASP A 251 -20.51 -15.68 -0.30
C ASP A 251 -20.53 -15.07 1.11
N ILE A 252 -21.50 -14.20 1.41
CA ILE A 252 -21.73 -13.64 2.76
C ILE A 252 -22.03 -14.77 3.76
N GLU A 253 -22.91 -15.71 3.41
CA GLU A 253 -23.25 -16.85 4.28
C GLU A 253 -22.04 -17.76 4.52
N ARG A 254 -21.19 -17.96 3.50
CA ARG A 254 -19.95 -18.73 3.64
C ARG A 254 -18.96 -18.02 4.56
N ASN A 255 -18.78 -16.71 4.38
CA ASN A 255 -17.82 -15.91 5.14
C ASN A 255 -18.26 -15.75 6.61
N THR A 256 -19.55 -15.58 6.88
CA THR A 256 -20.10 -15.55 8.25
C THR A 256 -19.88 -16.88 8.97
N LYS A 257 -20.16 -18.02 8.32
CA LYS A 257 -19.88 -19.36 8.88
C LYS A 257 -18.40 -19.57 9.17
N GLN A 258 -17.51 -19.09 8.30
CA GLN A 258 -16.06 -19.17 8.51
C GLN A 258 -15.62 -18.32 9.71
N ASN A 259 -16.13 -17.09 9.83
CA ASN A 259 -15.84 -16.18 10.95
C ASN A 259 -16.39 -16.70 12.28
N ASP A 260 -17.54 -17.36 12.28
CA ASP A 260 -18.09 -17.98 13.50
C ASP A 260 -17.31 -19.23 13.89
N TRP A 261 -16.81 -20.00 12.92
CA TRP A 261 -15.94 -21.14 13.17
C TRP A 261 -14.58 -20.71 13.76
N THR A 262 -13.98 -19.63 13.27
CA THR A 262 -12.73 -19.08 13.84
C THR A 262 -12.94 -18.57 15.26
N LYS A 263 -14.04 -17.86 15.53
CA LYS A 263 -14.44 -17.44 16.90
C LYS A 263 -14.68 -18.63 17.83
N PHE A 264 -15.29 -19.72 17.33
CA PHE A 264 -15.51 -20.93 18.10
C PHE A 264 -14.17 -21.59 18.51
N LYS A 265 -13.22 -21.69 17.57
CA LYS A 265 -11.87 -22.20 17.84
C LYS A 265 -11.13 -21.34 18.89
N ALA A 266 -11.25 -20.02 18.81
CA ALA A 266 -10.63 -19.09 19.76
C ALA A 266 -11.28 -19.11 21.16
N LYS A 267 -12.57 -19.45 21.27
CA LYS A 267 -13.26 -19.64 22.56
C LYS A 267 -12.88 -20.97 23.23
N ALA A 268 -12.65 -22.03 22.46
CA ALA A 268 -12.27 -23.34 22.98
C ALA A 268 -10.90 -23.34 23.69
N SER A 269 -9.97 -22.47 23.31
CA SER A 269 -8.66 -22.34 23.95
C SER A 269 -8.67 -21.54 25.27
N LYS A 270 -9.70 -20.72 25.53
CA LYS A 270 -9.80 -19.88 26.75
C LYS A 270 -10.51 -20.53 27.94
N LYS A 271 -11.21 -21.66 27.77
CA LYS A 271 -11.73 -22.48 28.88
C LYS A 271 -10.81 -23.67 29.14
N ARG A 272 -9.65 -23.42 29.75
CA ARG A 272 -8.96 -24.45 30.54
C ARG A 272 -9.06 -24.03 32.00
N VAL A 273 -10.01 -24.61 32.70
CA VAL A 273 -10.07 -24.58 34.16
C VAL A 273 -8.83 -25.32 34.66
N VAL A 274 -7.99 -24.63 35.43
CA VAL A 274 -6.87 -25.23 36.16
C VAL A 274 -7.47 -26.19 37.20
N GLY A 275 -7.15 -27.49 37.09
CA GLY A 275 -7.30 -28.40 38.24
C GLY A 275 -8.15 -29.66 38.10
N VAL A 276 -8.41 -30.24 36.93
CA VAL A 276 -8.92 -31.62 36.84
C VAL A 276 -8.24 -32.41 35.71
N ILE A 277 -7.75 -33.59 36.10
CA ILE A 277 -7.00 -34.59 35.32
C ILE A 277 -7.80 -35.06 34.10
N SER A 278 -7.21 -34.98 32.90
CA SER A 278 -7.17 -36.08 31.91
C SER A 278 -6.55 -35.62 30.59
N ASN A 279 -5.65 -36.46 30.08
CA ASN A 279 -4.96 -36.31 28.82
C ASN A 279 -5.81 -36.92 27.70
N PRO A 280 -6.47 -36.16 26.79
CA PRO A 280 -7.14 -36.76 25.66
C PRO A 280 -6.11 -37.02 24.56
N LYS A 281 -5.90 -38.29 24.23
CA LYS A 281 -5.06 -38.72 23.11
C LYS A 281 -5.53 -38.03 21.81
N LYS A 282 -4.61 -37.41 21.09
CA LYS A 282 -4.82 -36.78 19.78
C LYS A 282 -4.93 -37.82 18.66
N SER A 283 -6.02 -38.57 18.59
CA SER A 283 -6.38 -39.33 17.38
C SER A 283 -7.66 -38.75 16.80
N SER A 284 -7.52 -38.01 15.70
CA SER A 284 -8.64 -37.42 14.97
C SER A 284 -9.54 -38.54 14.44
N ILE A 285 -10.84 -38.41 14.69
CA ILE A 285 -11.95 -39.21 14.14
C ILE A 285 -12.03 -39.16 12.60
N PHE A 286 -11.23 -38.29 11.97
CA PHE A 286 -11.10 -38.13 10.53
C PHE A 286 -9.66 -38.35 10.03
N ALA A 287 -8.79 -38.96 10.85
CA ALA A 287 -7.45 -39.32 10.41
C ALA A 287 -7.53 -40.45 9.38
N SER A 288 -7.20 -40.15 8.11
CA SER A 288 -7.07 -41.17 7.08
C SER A 288 -5.97 -42.17 7.47
N PRO A 289 -6.23 -43.49 7.45
CA PRO A 289 -5.19 -44.47 7.73
C PRO A 289 -4.13 -44.45 6.63
N ALA A 290 -2.86 -44.68 7.00
CA ALA A 290 -1.69 -44.58 6.11
C ALA A 290 -1.56 -45.73 5.08
N THR A 291 -2.66 -46.38 4.74
CA THR A 291 -2.72 -47.49 3.77
C THR A 291 -3.53 -47.07 2.55
N VAL A 292 -3.03 -47.38 1.35
CA VAL A 292 -3.52 -46.89 0.05
C VAL A 292 -4.99 -47.22 -0.27
N ASP A 293 -5.63 -48.15 0.46
CA ASP A 293 -7.07 -48.47 0.31
C ASP A 293 -7.99 -47.97 1.44
N GLY A 294 -7.49 -47.09 2.31
CA GLY A 294 -8.24 -46.58 3.46
C GLY A 294 -9.40 -45.63 3.11
N ARG A 295 -10.64 -46.13 3.08
CA ARG A 295 -11.86 -45.30 2.95
C ARG A 295 -12.43 -44.96 4.32
N VAL A 296 -12.66 -43.66 4.56
CA VAL A 296 -13.15 -43.11 5.82
C VAL A 296 -14.68 -43.19 5.88
N GLY A 297 -15.21 -44.05 6.75
CA GLY A 297 -16.64 -44.09 7.08
C GLY A 297 -16.93 -43.34 8.38
N VAL A 298 -18.11 -42.72 8.48
CA VAL A 298 -18.62 -42.15 9.73
C VAL A 298 -19.03 -43.32 10.63
N VAL A 299 -18.30 -43.55 11.71
CA VAL A 299 -18.64 -44.58 12.70
C VAL A 299 -19.61 -43.96 13.71
N GLY A 300 -20.84 -44.48 13.80
CA GLY A 300 -21.80 -44.10 14.85
C GLY A 300 -23.26 -43.94 14.43
N SER A 301 -23.59 -44.07 13.14
CA SER A 301 -24.98 -44.19 12.68
C SER A 301 -25.10 -45.41 11.79
N ASP A 302 -26.06 -46.29 12.06
CA ASP A 302 -26.32 -47.51 11.28
C ASP A 302 -26.88 -47.25 9.87
N LEU A 303 -26.65 -46.06 9.31
CA LEU A 303 -26.95 -45.72 7.92
C LEU A 303 -25.72 -45.97 7.05
N LYS A 304 -25.76 -47.04 6.25
CA LYS A 304 -24.82 -47.25 5.14
C LYS A 304 -24.89 -46.06 4.17
N MET A 305 -23.72 -45.65 3.66
CA MET A 305 -23.58 -44.63 2.60
C MET A 305 -24.55 -44.90 1.44
N THR A 306 -25.35 -43.89 1.08
CA THR A 306 -26.16 -43.94 -0.14
C THR A 306 -25.24 -44.01 -1.34
N ARG A 307 -25.36 -45.07 -2.14
CA ARG A 307 -24.62 -45.19 -3.40
C ARG A 307 -25.15 -44.12 -4.35
N PHE A 308 -24.25 -43.25 -4.78
CA PHE A 308 -24.49 -42.37 -5.91
C PHE A 308 -24.16 -43.17 -7.17
N ASP A 309 -25.17 -43.64 -7.89
CA ASP A 309 -24.97 -44.22 -9.21
C ASP A 309 -24.63 -43.09 -10.19
N ASP A 310 -23.40 -43.08 -10.69
CA ASP A 310 -22.92 -42.12 -11.68
C ASP A 310 -23.65 -42.35 -13.02
N PRO A 311 -24.50 -41.40 -13.47
CA PRO A 311 -25.26 -41.56 -14.71
C PRO A 311 -24.39 -41.50 -15.98
N ARG A 312 -23.07 -41.25 -15.87
CA ARG A 312 -22.16 -41.12 -17.02
C ARG A 312 -21.70 -42.45 -17.63
N LYS A 313 -22.07 -43.60 -17.05
CA LYS A 313 -21.78 -44.93 -17.62
C LYS A 313 -22.84 -45.47 -18.60
N LYS A 314 -23.63 -44.59 -19.22
CA LYS A 314 -24.52 -44.95 -20.34
C LYS A 314 -24.00 -44.40 -21.68
N PHE A 315 -22.77 -44.75 -22.04
CA PHE A 315 -22.38 -44.80 -23.44
C PHE A 315 -22.03 -46.24 -23.76
N LYS A 316 -23.00 -46.92 -24.38
CA LYS A 316 -22.81 -48.21 -25.03
C LYS A 316 -21.89 -47.94 -26.21
N LEU A 317 -20.64 -48.36 -26.12
CA LEU A 317 -19.74 -48.42 -27.26
C LEU A 317 -20.40 -49.40 -28.24
N VAL A 318 -20.95 -48.87 -29.34
CA VAL A 318 -21.37 -49.69 -30.47
C VAL A 318 -20.08 -50.19 -31.11
N GLU A 319 -19.75 -51.44 -30.84
CA GLU A 319 -18.72 -52.19 -31.52
C GLU A 319 -19.13 -52.28 -33.00
N GLN A 320 -18.50 -51.45 -33.85
CA GLN A 320 -18.51 -51.65 -35.28
C GLN A 320 -17.70 -52.90 -35.56
N THR A 321 -18.39 -54.00 -35.83
CA THR A 321 -17.80 -55.17 -36.48
C THR A 321 -17.46 -54.77 -37.92
N GLU A 322 -16.20 -54.43 -38.17
CA GLU A 322 -15.65 -54.42 -39.53
C GLU A 322 -15.55 -55.88 -39.99
N ASP A 323 -16.37 -56.22 -40.97
CA ASP A 323 -16.25 -57.44 -41.77
C ASP A 323 -14.92 -57.42 -42.52
N ASP A 324 -13.94 -58.18 -42.04
CA ASP A 324 -12.80 -58.59 -42.87
C ASP A 324 -12.98 -60.06 -43.24
N ASN A 325 -13.47 -60.24 -44.46
CA ASN A 325 -13.71 -61.50 -45.15
C ASN A 325 -12.38 -62.07 -45.68
N PRO A 326 -11.89 -63.23 -45.19
CA PRO A 326 -10.81 -63.93 -45.86
C PRO A 326 -11.38 -64.78 -47.00
N ALA A 327 -11.02 -64.40 -48.23
CA ALA A 327 -11.18 -65.22 -49.43
C ALA A 327 -10.52 -66.59 -49.28
N GLN A 328 -11.27 -67.67 -49.53
CA GLN A 328 -10.94 -68.94 -50.22
C GLN A 328 -12.29 -69.62 -50.51
N SER A 329 -12.66 -70.18 -51.67
CA SER A 329 -11.92 -70.72 -52.82
C SER A 329 -12.85 -70.69 -54.03
#